data_AF-A0A2G8JUE7-F1
#
_entry.id   AF-A0A2G8JUE7-F1
#
_cell.length_a   1.000
_cell.length_b   1.000
_cell.length_c   1.000
_cell.angle_alpha   90.00
_cell.angle_beta   90.00
_cell.angle_gamma   90.00
#
_symmetry.space_group_name_H-M   'P 1'
#
loop_
_entity.id
_entity.type
_entity.pdbx_description
1 polymer ?
#
loop_
_entity_poly.entity_id
_entity_poly.type
_entity_poly.pdbx_seq_one_letter_code
_entity_poly.pdbx_strand_id
1 'polypeptide(L)'
;MDKERRSPLQSAAWQGHVQVLELLLLHRANINHMCNQGASALCIAAQEGHVEVVRALLHHGAEPNHADRQGRTAMKVAVKGGHHQVVELLEKCGAFPPVSPSRSSTNNPEEVLARSRTSI
;
A
#
# COMPACT_ATOMS: atom_id res chain seq x y z
N MET A 1 11.07 -16.31 -12.72
CA MET A 1 9.74 -15.76 -12.37
C MET A 1 8.70 -16.75 -12.86
N ASP A 2 7.53 -16.80 -12.23
CA ASP A 2 6.43 -17.67 -12.69
C ASP A 2 5.59 -17.03 -13.81
N LYS A 3 4.47 -17.65 -14.20
CA LYS A 3 3.53 -17.15 -15.23
C LYS A 3 2.93 -15.78 -14.89
N GLU A 4 2.84 -15.46 -13.60
CA GLU A 4 2.37 -14.16 -13.08
C GLU A 4 3.52 -13.14 -12.91
N ARG A 5 4.71 -13.46 -13.43
CA ARG A 5 5.95 -12.71 -13.20
C ARG A 5 6.28 -12.52 -11.72
N ARG A 6 5.88 -13.44 -10.85
CA ARG A 6 6.25 -13.38 -9.43
C ARG A 6 7.72 -13.72 -9.24
N SER A 7 8.41 -12.91 -8.43
CA SER A 7 9.79 -13.15 -8.01
C SER A 7 9.82 -14.06 -6.76
N PRO A 8 10.95 -14.73 -6.48
CA PRO A 8 11.12 -15.46 -5.23
C PRO A 8 10.88 -14.59 -3.99
N LEU A 9 11.23 -13.30 -4.05
CA LEU A 9 10.99 -12.33 -2.98
C LEU A 9 9.50 -12.13 -2.70
N GLN A 10 8.67 -12.05 -3.75
CA GLN A 10 7.22 -11.95 -3.62
C GLN A 10 6.60 -13.24 -3.07
N SER A 11 7.13 -14.41 -3.45
CA SER A 11 6.70 -15.69 -2.87
C SER A 11 7.05 -15.80 -1.38
N ALA A 12 8.25 -15.38 -0.98
CA ALA A 12 8.65 -15.34 0.43
C ALA A 12 7.78 -14.35 1.22
N ALA A 13 7.48 -13.18 0.63
CA ALA A 13 6.60 -12.18 1.22
C ALA A 13 5.17 -12.69 1.42
N TRP A 14 4.64 -13.46 0.47
CA TRP A 14 3.32 -14.09 0.57
C TRP A 14 3.25 -15.13 1.69
N GLN A 15 4.31 -15.92 1.86
CA GLN A 15 4.38 -17.00 2.85
C GLN A 15 4.87 -16.56 4.24
N GLY A 16 5.23 -15.28 4.42
CA GLY A 16 5.74 -14.79 5.71
C GLY A 16 7.18 -15.22 6.03
N HIS A 17 7.95 -15.70 5.05
CA HIS A 17 9.28 -16.28 5.28
C HIS A 17 10.38 -15.20 5.33
N VAL A 18 10.49 -14.53 6.48
CA VAL A 18 11.44 -13.41 6.66
C VAL A 18 12.91 -13.83 6.44
N GLN A 19 13.32 -15.03 6.89
CA GLN A 19 14.72 -15.46 6.71
C GLN A 19 15.06 -15.70 5.23
N VAL A 20 14.11 -16.23 4.46
CA VAL A 20 14.27 -16.43 3.00
C VAL A 20 14.29 -15.06 2.31
N LEU A 21 13.42 -14.14 2.74
CA LEU A 21 13.38 -12.78 2.22
C LEU A 21 14.71 -12.04 2.43
N GLU A 22 15.27 -12.09 3.64
CA GLU A 22 16.58 -11.49 3.96
C GLU A 22 17.70 -12.10 3.10
N LEU A 23 17.71 -13.43 2.94
CA LEU A 23 18.69 -14.12 2.09
C LEU A 23 18.59 -13.66 0.63
N LEU A 24 17.38 -13.46 0.11
CA LEU A 24 17.17 -12.98 -1.24
C LEU A 24 17.64 -11.53 -1.42
N LEU A 25 17.36 -10.65 -0.45
CA LEU A 25 17.81 -9.25 -0.47
C LEU A 25 19.33 -9.14 -0.38
N LEU A 26 19.97 -9.98 0.44
CA LEU A 26 21.43 -10.09 0.50
C LEU A 26 22.05 -10.43 -0.87
N HIS A 27 21.36 -11.26 -1.66
CA HIS A 27 21.76 -11.63 -3.01
C HIS A 27 21.23 -10.66 -4.09
N ARG A 28 20.97 -9.39 -3.71
CA ARG A 28 20.55 -8.31 -4.61
C ARG A 28 19.24 -8.58 -5.36
N ALA A 29 18.31 -9.31 -4.74
CA ALA A 29 16.95 -9.40 -5.29
C ALA A 29 16.35 -7.99 -5.44
N ASN A 30 15.67 -7.74 -6.57
CA ASN A 30 15.00 -6.46 -6.80
C ASN A 30 13.80 -6.32 -5.85
N ILE A 31 13.95 -5.46 -4.84
CA ILE A 31 12.96 -5.20 -3.80
C ILE A 31 11.66 -4.58 -4.33
N ASN A 32 11.76 -3.74 -5.37
CA ASN A 32 10.64 -3.05 -5.99
C ASN A 32 10.13 -3.76 -7.26
N HIS A 33 10.50 -5.03 -7.46
CA HIS A 33 9.94 -5.82 -8.56
C HIS A 33 8.42 -5.96 -8.44
N MET A 34 7.74 -5.88 -9.58
CA MET A 34 6.29 -5.98 -9.69
C MET A 34 5.86 -7.22 -10.50
N CYS A 35 4.84 -7.92 -10.00
CA CYS A 35 4.21 -9.01 -10.74
C CYS A 35 3.28 -8.46 -11.85
N ASN A 36 2.62 -9.34 -12.60
CA ASN A 36 1.68 -8.96 -13.66
C ASN A 36 0.54 -8.06 -13.17
N GLN A 37 0.17 -8.11 -11.90
CA GLN A 37 -0.87 -7.26 -11.32
C GLN A 37 -0.34 -5.89 -10.85
N GLY A 38 0.96 -5.65 -10.99
CA GLY A 38 1.62 -4.45 -10.47
C GLY A 38 1.88 -4.51 -8.96
N ALA A 39 1.65 -5.64 -8.27
CA ALA A 39 1.88 -5.73 -6.83
C ALA A 39 3.37 -5.93 -6.53
N SER A 40 3.88 -5.20 -5.52
CA SER A 40 5.22 -5.36 -4.96
C SER A 40 5.24 -6.42 -3.85
N ALA A 41 6.43 -6.83 -3.40
CA ALA A 41 6.57 -7.70 -2.23
C ALA A 41 5.96 -7.06 -0.97
N LEU A 42 6.08 -5.74 -0.82
CA LEU A 42 5.52 -4.99 0.30
C LEU A 42 3.98 -5.02 0.30
N CYS A 43 3.35 -4.81 -0.85
CA CYS A 43 1.88 -4.91 -0.96
C CYS A 43 1.38 -6.31 -0.60
N ILE A 44 2.09 -7.36 -1.04
CA ILE A 44 1.74 -8.75 -0.74
C ILE A 44 1.88 -9.03 0.77
N ALA A 45 3.01 -8.68 1.38
CA ALA A 45 3.23 -8.86 2.82
C ALA A 45 2.20 -8.12 3.66
N ALA A 46 1.84 -6.90 3.25
CA ALA A 46 0.86 -6.08 3.93
C ALA A 46 -0.57 -6.61 3.80
N GLN A 47 -0.92 -7.23 2.67
CA GLN A 47 -2.21 -7.89 2.48
C GLN A 47 -2.37 -9.10 3.42
N GLU A 48 -1.30 -9.88 3.58
CA GLU A 48 -1.30 -11.09 4.41
C GLU A 48 -1.03 -10.81 5.90
N GLY A 49 -0.64 -9.58 6.26
CA GLY A 49 -0.41 -9.18 7.65
C GLY A 49 0.95 -9.58 8.23
N HIS A 50 1.92 -9.92 7.39
CA HIS A 50 3.24 -10.40 7.83
C HIS A 50 4.13 -9.24 8.31
N VAL A 51 3.97 -8.85 9.58
CA VAL A 51 4.63 -7.70 10.22
C VAL A 51 6.15 -7.72 10.05
N GLU A 52 6.81 -8.85 10.31
CA GLU A 52 8.27 -8.93 10.23
C GLU A 52 8.80 -8.87 8.78
N VAL A 53 8.03 -9.37 7.83
CA VAL A 53 8.34 -9.26 6.39
C VAL A 53 8.17 -7.82 5.93
N VAL A 54 7.11 -7.13 6.36
CA VAL A 54 6.89 -5.70 6.09
C VAL A 54 8.04 -4.87 6.67
N ARG A 55 8.44 -5.13 7.91
CA ARG A 55 9.56 -4.46 8.58
C ARG A 55 10.85 -4.61 7.79
N ALA A 56 11.20 -5.84 7.41
CA ALA A 56 12.41 -6.13 6.63
C ALA A 56 12.39 -5.40 5.27
N LEU A 57 11.28 -5.48 4.53
CA LEU A 57 11.15 -4.80 3.25
C LEU A 57 11.31 -3.27 3.37
N LEU A 58 10.68 -2.65 4.37
CA LEU A 58 10.83 -1.21 4.61
C LEU A 58 12.27 -0.84 5.01
N HIS A 59 12.92 -1.67 5.84
CA HIS A 59 14.31 -1.47 6.24
C HIS A 59 15.27 -1.50 5.05
N HIS A 60 15.02 -2.38 4.07
CA HIS A 60 15.80 -2.48 2.82
C HIS A 60 15.38 -1.47 1.74
N GLY A 61 14.49 -0.53 2.03
CA GLY A 61 14.12 0.56 1.13
C GLY A 61 13.03 0.23 0.11
N ALA A 62 12.12 -0.69 0.42
CA ALA A 62 10.91 -0.89 -0.39
C ALA A 62 10.09 0.40 -0.48
N GLU A 63 9.51 0.68 -1.65
CA GLU A 63 8.67 1.86 -1.86
C GLU A 63 7.31 1.72 -1.13
N PRO A 64 7.06 2.51 -0.06
CA PRO A 64 5.87 2.33 0.79
C PRO A 64 4.56 2.74 0.12
N ASN A 65 4.65 3.67 -0.85
CA ASN A 65 3.50 4.29 -1.51
C ASN A 65 3.20 3.72 -2.90
N HIS A 66 3.92 2.67 -3.31
CA HIS A 66 3.65 2.01 -4.59
C HIS A 66 2.21 1.48 -4.65
N ALA A 67 1.56 1.68 -5.79
CA ALA A 67 0.20 1.24 -6.04
C ALA A 67 0.17 0.23 -7.19
N ASP A 68 -0.56 -0.87 -6.99
CA ASP A 68 -0.77 -1.85 -8.04
C ASP A 68 -1.72 -1.34 -9.14
N ARG A 69 -1.99 -2.16 -10.16
CA ARG A 69 -2.87 -1.77 -11.28
C ARG A 69 -4.31 -1.45 -10.88
N GLN A 70 -4.73 -1.83 -9.68
CA GLN A 70 -6.06 -1.53 -9.12
C GLN A 70 -6.00 -0.35 -8.13
N GLY A 71 -4.86 0.36 -8.05
CA GLY A 71 -4.67 1.47 -7.12
C GLY A 71 -4.57 1.02 -5.66
N ARG A 72 -4.26 -0.26 -5.40
CA ARG A 72 -4.08 -0.79 -4.04
C ARG A 72 -2.63 -0.56 -3.61
N THR A 73 -2.47 0.18 -2.52
CA THR A 73 -1.21 0.37 -1.82
C THR A 73 -1.09 -0.63 -0.66
N ALA A 74 0.11 -0.81 -0.12
CA ALA A 74 0.34 -1.60 1.10
C ALA A 74 -0.58 -1.15 2.25
N MET A 75 -0.76 0.17 2.42
CA MET A 75 -1.66 0.74 3.42
C MET A 75 -3.12 0.31 3.20
N LYS A 76 -3.65 0.44 1.98
CA LYS A 76 -5.05 0.10 1.67
C LYS A 76 -5.35 -1.38 1.95
N VAL A 77 -4.44 -2.28 1.59
CA VAL A 77 -4.65 -3.72 1.82
C VAL A 77 -4.49 -4.10 3.29
N ALA A 78 -3.55 -3.48 4.03
CA ALA A 78 -3.39 -3.69 5.46
C ALA A 78 -4.62 -3.23 6.27
N VAL A 79 -5.15 -2.04 5.95
CA VAL A 79 -6.38 -1.51 6.57
C VAL A 79 -7.57 -2.41 6.26
N LYS A 80 -7.75 -2.83 5.00
CA LYS A 80 -8.84 -3.74 4.61
C LYS A 80 -8.73 -5.10 5.33
N GLY A 81 -7.51 -5.58 5.58
CA GLY A 81 -7.25 -6.82 6.31
C GLY A 81 -7.32 -6.71 7.83
N GLY A 82 -7.42 -5.50 8.41
CA GLY A 82 -7.39 -5.28 9.86
C GLY A 82 -6.01 -5.48 10.49
N HIS A 83 -4.93 -5.36 9.70
CA HIS A 83 -3.56 -5.60 10.12
C HIS A 83 -2.95 -4.37 10.81
N HIS A 84 -3.45 -4.03 12.00
CA HIS A 84 -3.10 -2.80 12.72
C HIS A 84 -1.59 -2.58 12.91
N GLN A 85 -0.84 -3.62 13.26
CA GLN A 85 0.62 -3.53 13.43
C GLN A 85 1.33 -3.21 12.10
N VAL A 86 0.84 -3.71 10.97
CA VAL A 86 1.36 -3.37 9.64
C VAL A 86 1.04 -1.92 9.30
N VAL A 87 -0.18 -1.45 9.61
CA VAL A 87 -0.59 -0.05 9.41
C VAL A 87 0.35 0.89 10.18
N GLU A 88 0.57 0.63 11.46
CA GLU A 88 1.48 1.43 12.29
C GLU A 88 2.91 1.46 11.74
N LEU A 89 3.43 0.34 11.21
CA LEU A 89 4.75 0.30 10.59
C LEU A 89 4.80 1.13 9.31
N LEU A 90 3.78 1.02 8.45
CA LEU A 90 3.70 1.77 7.21
C LEU A 90 3.61 3.27 7.46
N GLU A 91 2.82 3.72 8.45
CA GLU A 91 2.73 5.13 8.85
C GLU A 91 4.08 5.69 9.31
N LYS A 92 4.83 4.93 10.14
CA LYS A 92 6.17 5.31 10.59
C LYS A 92 7.17 5.44 9.45
N CYS A 93 6.95 4.74 8.34
CA CYS A 93 7.81 4.75 7.16
C CYS A 93 7.29 5.66 6.02
N GLY A 94 6.35 6.57 6.32
CA GLY A 94 5.90 7.58 5.36
C GLY A 94 4.90 7.07 4.31
N ALA A 95 4.22 5.95 4.58
CA ALA A 95 3.07 5.55 3.78
C ALA A 95 1.88 6.49 4.08
N PHE A 96 1.25 7.00 3.03
CA PHE A 96 0.09 7.88 3.21
C PHE A 96 -1.12 7.10 3.73
N PRO A 97 -1.97 7.73 4.58
CA PRO A 97 -3.22 7.12 4.99
C PRO A 97 -4.07 6.78 3.75
N PRO A 98 -4.93 5.74 3.84
CA PRO A 98 -5.83 5.45 2.73
C PRO A 98 -6.64 6.72 2.45
N VAL A 99 -6.64 7.15 1.18
CA VAL A 99 -7.43 8.32 0.77
C VAL A 99 -8.87 8.06 1.17
N SER A 100 -9.32 8.71 2.24
CA SER A 100 -10.73 8.75 2.61
C SER A 100 -11.47 9.30 1.40
N PRO A 101 -12.60 8.73 0.95
CA PRO A 101 -13.40 9.39 -0.06
C PRO A 101 -13.71 10.78 0.50
N SER A 102 -13.08 11.80 -0.10
CA SER A 102 -13.34 13.18 0.25
C SER A 102 -14.83 13.37 0.05
N ARG A 103 -15.55 13.68 1.13
CA ARG A 103 -16.86 14.31 1.04
C ARG A 103 -16.67 15.71 0.44
N SER A 104 -16.30 15.78 -0.83
CA SER A 104 -16.18 17.04 -1.55
C SER A 104 -17.58 17.48 -1.96
N SER A 105 -18.06 18.47 -1.22
CA SER A 105 -19.05 19.47 -1.57
C SER A 105 -20.42 18.97 -1.99
N THR A 106 -21.35 19.04 -1.04
CA THR A 106 -22.76 19.31 -1.32
C THR A 106 -22.85 20.54 -2.23
N ASN A 107 -22.96 20.33 -3.54
CA ASN A 107 -23.64 21.30 -4.41
C ASN A 107 -25.12 21.22 -4.04
N ASN A 108 -25.50 21.83 -2.93
CA ASN A 108 -26.89 22.00 -2.58
C ASN A 108 -27.41 23.18 -3.40
N PRO A 109 -28.28 22.96 -4.40
CA PRO A 109 -28.74 24.03 -5.30
C PRO A 109 -29.54 25.13 -4.57
N GLU A 110 -29.97 24.91 -3.33
CA GLU A 110 -30.73 25.89 -2.57
C GLU A 110 -29.91 27.06 -1.99
N GLU A 111 -28.59 26.92 -1.81
CA GLU A 111 -27.77 28.00 -1.21
C GLU A 111 -27.32 29.07 -2.22
N VAL A 112 -27.43 28.79 -3.51
CA VAL A 112 -26.99 29.71 -4.58
C VAL A 112 -27.97 30.88 -4.76
N LEU A 113 -29.25 30.71 -4.39
CA LEU A 113 -30.27 31.73 -4.58
C LEU A 113 -30.29 32.82 -3.48
N ALA A 114 -29.62 32.60 -2.35
CA ALA A 114 -29.62 33.54 -1.23
C ALA A 114 -28.60 34.70 -1.37
N ARG A 115 -27.67 34.65 -2.34
CA ARG A 115 -26.59 35.65 -2.46
C ARG A 115 -26.87 36.80 -3.44
N SER A 116 -28.02 36.79 -4.13
CA SER A 116 -28.35 37.80 -5.16
C SER A 116 -29.49 38.76 -4.80
N ARG A 117 -29.89 38.87 -3.52
CA ARG A 117 -30.97 39.80 -3.10
C ARG A 117 -30.59 40.76 -1.96
N THR A 118 -29.35 41.21 -1.92
CA THR A 118 -28.99 42.35 -1.04
C THR A 118 -27.96 43.26 -1.71
N SER A 119 -28.39 43.92 -2.77
CA SER A 119 -27.78 45.17 -3.23
C SER A 119 -28.88 46.01 -3.87
N ILE A 120 -29.37 46.95 -3.05
CA ILE A 120 -30.05 48.24 -3.34
C ILE A 120 -31.03 48.27 -4.52
#